data_AF-A0A2M7V7S8-F1
#
_entry.id   AF-A0A2M7V7S8-F1
#
_cell.length_a   1.000
_cell.length_b   1.000
_cell.length_c   1.000
_cell.angle_alpha   90.00
_cell.angle_beta   90.00
_cell.angle_gamma   90.00
#
_symmetry.space_group_name_H-M   'P 1'
#
loop_
_entity.id
_entity.type
_entity.pdbx_description
1 polymer ?
#
loop_
_entity_poly.entity_id
_entity_poly.type
_entity_poly.pdbx_seq_one_letter_code
_entity_poly.pdbx_strand_id
1 'polypeptide(L)'
;MKKLVIKNRINQCIFMTLCLFFIISFLSPQPSLAKTEDGKKVAVIGSSTYVAGCGKSWGFVQRLRKSLPDYTFTCFVKSGSGHDWFLQQFNDNVKGKGYNELIIYSGLNSLGSASSLEKSKESFKQILQPAELEGIRVIVTGAQPFANYKTWTKLWGNNLKENSDWLSTKPYGVDVFVDIYPYINDGAQGLQTIYNSGDGLHMNSDGHQLLHQLIMRLAYDATINVPDLPITEGSVITVKDLSIFGDIELILQKPQPKINIPGLDFSDADKLTSRADEDGNVFILIPYLGEYLATIYRYGVAIMSIIAVVMIINSGFTWVISGGNSEKISEAKKVLVNAITGLILVVGSYTLLYTINPNLVKFKNLKILSITGQPLEAYDKGDDKTPVSTGTPKKFADTSYDEIFQKYAPCVGVDWQILKIISFYESKLNPGVINKTGFTGLFQTKEKFCKTSLNRPQYDVDYETACKNLTNPEVSTMVGASMLRSSIIKIQKQCPTIDSTSAIYFMYIGHHNGQRALEKILEHTCDVDKAKEASYNFWTIYDGGKYADSKPIKRNATVISTEGDNTAKKVMALAISVGVDRNISEENKTVCPLINKSLQSIK
;
A
#
# COMPACT_ATOMS: atom_id res chain seq x y z
N MET A 1 6.07 48.53 56.72
CA MET A 1 6.48 47.11 56.54
C MET A 1 5.30 46.12 56.40
N LYS A 2 4.29 46.09 57.29
CA LYS A 2 3.15 45.14 57.19
C LYS A 2 2.39 45.18 55.85
N LYS A 3 2.15 46.37 55.25
CA LYS A 3 1.47 46.51 53.93
C LYS A 3 2.27 45.91 52.75
N LEU A 4 3.60 45.91 52.80
CA LEU A 4 4.46 45.41 51.72
C LEU A 4 4.50 43.87 51.70
N VAL A 5 4.53 43.26 52.89
CA VAL A 5 4.53 41.79 53.06
C VAL A 5 3.17 41.19 52.63
N ILE A 6 2.07 41.88 52.91
CA ILE A 6 0.72 41.46 52.49
C ILE A 6 0.58 41.55 50.96
N LYS A 7 1.07 42.63 50.32
CA LYS A 7 1.02 42.78 48.85
C LYS A 7 1.85 41.70 48.14
N ASN A 8 3.00 41.30 48.70
CA ASN A 8 3.83 40.23 48.13
C ASN A 8 3.20 38.84 48.28
N ARG A 9 2.52 38.56 49.41
CA ARG A 9 1.80 37.29 49.61
C ARG A 9 0.56 37.18 48.72
N ILE A 10 -0.15 38.30 48.48
CA ILE A 10 -1.27 38.36 47.54
C ILE A 10 -0.81 38.09 46.11
N ASN A 11 0.29 38.71 45.66
CA ASN A 11 0.83 38.47 44.33
C ASN A 11 1.35 37.02 44.15
N GLN A 12 1.94 36.41 45.19
CA GLN A 12 2.35 35.00 45.15
C GLN A 12 1.15 34.04 45.12
N CYS A 13 0.08 34.32 45.86
CA CYS A 13 -1.17 33.56 45.76
C CYS A 13 -1.80 33.72 44.37
N ILE A 14 -1.88 34.94 43.82
CA ILE A 14 -2.42 35.18 42.47
C ILE A 14 -1.60 34.42 41.41
N PHE A 15 -0.28 34.40 41.54
CA PHE A 15 0.60 33.68 40.61
C PHE A 15 0.48 32.15 40.73
N MET A 16 0.40 31.60 41.95
CA MET A 16 0.15 30.17 42.14
C MET A 16 -1.25 29.75 41.66
N THR A 17 -2.28 30.57 41.91
CA THR A 17 -3.64 30.31 41.44
C THR A 17 -3.73 30.41 39.92
N LEU A 18 -3.03 31.35 39.29
CA LEU A 18 -2.92 31.46 37.83
C LEU A 18 -2.18 30.25 37.24
N CYS A 19 -1.08 29.79 37.83
CA CYS A 19 -0.39 28.56 37.40
C CYS A 19 -1.26 27.32 37.59
N LEU A 20 -2.02 27.21 38.68
CA LEU A 20 -2.94 26.10 38.91
C LEU A 20 -4.09 26.13 37.89
N PHE A 21 -4.65 27.30 37.59
CA PHE A 21 -5.65 27.48 36.52
C PHE A 21 -5.08 27.13 35.15
N PHE A 22 -3.83 27.52 34.85
CA PHE A 22 -3.16 27.19 33.60
C PHE A 22 -2.94 25.68 33.44
N ILE A 23 -2.57 24.98 34.53
CA ILE A 23 -2.41 23.53 34.55
C ILE A 23 -3.77 22.82 34.44
N ILE A 24 -4.81 23.31 35.13
CA ILE A 24 -6.17 22.77 35.04
C ILE A 24 -6.77 22.98 33.65
N SER A 25 -6.46 24.08 32.95
CA SER A 25 -6.93 24.32 31.57
C SER A 25 -6.29 23.38 30.53
N PHE A 26 -5.17 22.71 30.85
CA PHE A 26 -4.57 21.67 30.02
C PHE A 26 -5.03 20.24 30.40
N LEU A 27 -5.57 20.05 31.61
CA LEU A 27 -6.13 18.78 32.11
C LEU A 27 -7.66 18.69 31.95
N SER A 28 -8.32 19.80 31.63
CA SER A 28 -9.74 19.82 31.28
C SER A 28 -9.90 19.39 29.81
N PRO A 29 -10.91 18.57 29.47
CA PRO A 29 -11.37 18.53 28.08
C PRO A 29 -11.68 19.97 27.66
N GLN A 30 -11.29 20.34 26.44
CA GLN A 30 -11.62 21.65 25.85
C GLN A 30 -13.07 22.00 26.17
N PRO A 31 -13.37 23.22 26.66
CA PRO A 31 -14.76 23.61 26.85
C PRO A 31 -15.45 23.44 25.49
N SER A 32 -16.52 22.63 25.47
CA SER A 32 -17.47 22.63 24.37
C SER A 32 -17.83 24.09 24.12
N LEU A 33 -17.49 24.58 22.92
CA LEU A 33 -17.73 25.96 22.47
C LEU A 33 -19.11 26.41 22.94
N ALA A 34 -19.14 27.43 23.78
CA ALA A 34 -20.37 28.03 24.25
C ALA A 34 -21.22 28.48 23.05
N LYS A 35 -22.51 28.16 23.09
CA LYS A 35 -23.54 28.57 22.12
C LYS A 35 -23.49 30.07 21.89
N THR A 36 -23.13 30.50 20.69
CA THR A 36 -23.56 31.79 20.15
C THR A 36 -24.99 31.64 19.64
N GLU A 37 -25.88 32.58 19.99
CA GLU A 37 -27.33 32.50 19.72
C GLU A 37 -27.72 32.57 18.24
N ASP A 38 -26.79 32.80 17.32
CA ASP A 38 -26.99 32.63 15.87
C ASP A 38 -26.08 31.51 15.34
N GLY A 39 -26.68 30.51 14.69
CA GLY A 39 -25.96 29.40 14.06
C GLY A 39 -25.00 29.87 12.96
N LYS A 40 -23.97 29.07 12.65
CA LYS A 40 -22.94 29.45 11.65
C LYS A 40 -23.51 29.42 10.23
N LYS A 41 -23.29 30.49 9.45
CA LYS A 41 -23.71 30.60 8.05
C LYS A 41 -22.63 30.08 7.11
N VAL A 42 -22.99 29.15 6.24
CA VAL A 42 -22.09 28.52 5.27
C VAL A 42 -22.58 28.81 3.85
N ALA A 43 -21.72 29.43 3.03
CA ALA A 43 -21.95 29.56 1.60
C ALA A 43 -21.42 28.32 0.88
N VAL A 44 -22.16 27.79 -0.09
CA VAL A 44 -21.74 26.64 -0.91
C VAL A 44 -21.76 27.05 -2.38
N ILE A 45 -20.59 27.15 -3.01
CA ILE A 45 -20.45 27.54 -4.42
C ILE A 45 -19.99 26.33 -5.24
N GLY A 46 -20.69 26.01 -6.34
CA GLY A 46 -20.23 24.95 -7.25
C GLY A 46 -21.05 24.77 -8.52
N SER A 47 -20.73 23.72 -9.28
CA SER A 47 -21.32 23.44 -10.60
C SER A 47 -22.33 22.28 -10.58
N SER A 48 -22.44 21.52 -11.67
CA SER A 48 -23.40 20.43 -11.85
C SER A 48 -23.34 19.33 -10.77
N THR A 49 -22.14 18.91 -10.33
CA THR A 49 -21.98 18.01 -9.18
C THR A 49 -22.65 18.58 -7.92
N TYR A 50 -22.51 19.88 -7.68
CA TYR A 50 -23.10 20.55 -6.52
C TYR A 50 -24.60 20.80 -6.66
N VAL A 51 -25.14 20.90 -7.89
CA VAL A 51 -26.59 20.94 -8.12
C VAL A 51 -27.26 19.71 -7.50
N ALA A 52 -26.70 18.51 -7.73
CA ALA A 52 -27.16 17.30 -7.06
C ALA A 52 -26.91 17.35 -5.54
N GLY A 53 -25.72 17.79 -5.13
CA GLY A 53 -25.34 17.93 -3.73
C GLY A 53 -26.29 18.80 -2.88
N CYS A 54 -26.79 19.90 -3.47
CA CYS A 54 -27.70 20.84 -2.84
C CYS A 54 -29.18 20.49 -3.02
N GLY A 55 -29.58 19.98 -4.20
CA GLY A 55 -30.98 19.80 -4.56
C GLY A 55 -31.57 18.42 -4.29
N LYS A 56 -30.74 17.36 -4.19
CA LYS A 56 -31.21 15.99 -3.98
C LYS A 56 -31.13 15.62 -2.50
N SER A 57 -32.13 14.90 -1.99
CA SER A 57 -32.20 14.47 -0.58
C SER A 57 -31.00 13.63 -0.11
N TRP A 58 -30.33 12.96 -1.05
CA TRP A 58 -29.12 12.16 -0.83
C TRP A 58 -27.80 12.94 -1.06
N GLY A 59 -27.88 14.21 -1.48
CA GLY A 59 -26.73 15.05 -1.77
C GLY A 59 -25.92 15.42 -0.52
N PHE A 60 -24.62 15.68 -0.70
CA PHE A 60 -23.69 15.89 0.41
C PHE A 60 -24.08 17.09 1.31
N VAL A 61 -24.62 18.17 0.74
CA VAL A 61 -25.07 19.35 1.52
C VAL A 61 -26.30 19.02 2.36
N GLN A 62 -27.22 18.20 1.83
CA GLN A 62 -28.36 17.74 2.63
C GLN A 62 -27.92 16.84 3.79
N ARG A 63 -26.85 16.05 3.61
CA ARG A 63 -26.24 15.27 4.68
C ARG A 63 -25.51 16.15 5.71
N LEU A 64 -24.83 17.20 5.26
CA LEU A 64 -24.22 18.21 6.15
C LEU A 64 -25.27 18.91 7.01
N ARG A 65 -26.39 19.37 6.43
CA ARG A 65 -27.51 19.96 7.20
C ARG A 65 -28.02 19.06 8.33
N LYS A 66 -28.04 17.75 8.12
CA LYS A 66 -28.43 16.77 9.15
C LYS A 66 -27.35 16.58 10.22
N SER A 67 -26.08 16.63 9.82
CA SER A 67 -24.93 16.37 10.70
C SER A 67 -24.54 17.60 11.53
N LEU A 68 -24.89 18.79 11.03
CA LEU A 68 -24.51 20.08 11.59
C LEU A 68 -25.78 20.95 11.76
N PRO A 69 -26.65 20.64 12.74
CA PRO A 69 -27.93 21.31 12.92
C PRO A 69 -27.79 22.80 13.30
N ASP A 70 -26.65 23.19 13.89
CA ASP A 70 -26.33 24.58 14.24
C ASP A 70 -25.77 25.39 13.06
N TYR A 71 -25.72 24.81 11.85
CA TYR A 71 -25.19 25.44 10.65
C TYR A 71 -26.29 25.66 9.61
N THR A 72 -26.30 26.84 9.00
CA THR A 72 -27.21 27.18 7.90
C THR A 72 -26.46 27.23 6.58
N PHE A 73 -26.83 26.36 5.63
CA PHE A 73 -26.16 26.24 4.33
C PHE A 73 -26.96 26.93 3.21
N THR A 74 -26.35 27.91 2.55
CA THR A 74 -26.89 28.58 1.35
C THR A 74 -26.15 28.12 0.11
N CYS A 75 -26.86 27.57 -0.87
CA CYS A 75 -26.27 27.04 -2.10
C CYS A 75 -26.36 28.03 -3.26
N PHE A 76 -25.22 28.34 -3.86
CA PHE A 76 -25.07 29.01 -5.15
C PHE A 76 -24.52 27.97 -6.13
N VAL A 77 -25.41 27.32 -6.89
CA VAL A 77 -25.02 26.23 -7.81
C VAL A 77 -25.62 26.40 -9.21
N LYS A 78 -24.82 26.18 -10.25
CA LYS A 78 -25.27 26.26 -11.66
C LYS A 78 -24.59 25.18 -12.52
N SER A 79 -25.38 24.39 -13.24
CA SER A 79 -24.82 23.35 -14.12
C SER A 79 -23.97 23.96 -15.24
N GLY A 80 -22.82 23.35 -15.53
CA GLY A 80 -21.89 23.81 -16.56
C GLY A 80 -21.09 25.08 -16.22
N SER A 81 -21.27 25.65 -15.03
CA SER A 81 -20.54 26.85 -14.60
C SER A 81 -19.05 26.59 -14.35
N GLY A 82 -18.23 27.61 -14.63
CA GLY A 82 -16.79 27.61 -14.42
C GLY A 82 -16.34 28.60 -13.34
N HIS A 83 -15.03 28.88 -13.34
CA HIS A 83 -14.37 29.76 -12.36
C HIS A 83 -14.92 31.19 -12.33
N ASP A 84 -15.36 31.72 -13.47
CA ASP A 84 -15.87 33.08 -13.66
C ASP A 84 -17.19 33.28 -12.93
N TRP A 85 -18.07 32.28 -13.04
CA TRP A 85 -19.33 32.26 -12.33
C TRP A 85 -19.13 32.04 -10.82
N PHE A 86 -18.14 31.23 -10.40
CA PHE A 86 -17.81 31.10 -8.96
C PHE A 86 -17.35 32.43 -8.37
N LEU A 87 -16.48 33.16 -9.06
CA LEU A 87 -16.02 34.48 -8.66
C LEU A 87 -17.18 35.47 -8.58
N GLN A 88 -18.08 35.45 -9.56
CA GLN A 88 -19.29 36.27 -9.53
C GLN A 88 -20.15 35.96 -8.29
N GLN A 89 -20.43 34.68 -8.00
CA GLN A 89 -21.25 34.32 -6.85
C GLN A 89 -20.60 34.72 -5.52
N PHE A 90 -19.28 34.59 -5.42
CA PHE A 90 -18.57 35.04 -4.24
C PHE A 90 -18.72 36.55 -4.04
N ASN A 91 -18.45 37.35 -5.07
CA ASN A 91 -18.52 38.82 -4.99
C ASN A 91 -19.94 39.34 -4.72
N ASP A 92 -20.94 38.77 -5.39
CA ASP A 92 -22.31 39.28 -5.33
C ASP A 92 -23.02 38.82 -4.06
N ASN A 93 -22.77 37.57 -3.63
CA ASN A 93 -23.63 36.87 -2.68
C ASN A 93 -22.94 36.36 -1.42
N VAL A 94 -21.60 36.37 -1.33
CA VAL A 94 -20.86 35.87 -0.15
C VAL A 94 -20.08 36.98 0.54
N LYS A 95 -19.26 37.69 -0.23
CA LYS A 95 -18.39 38.77 0.25
C LYS A 95 -19.21 39.87 0.94
N GLY A 96 -18.85 40.19 2.18
CA GLY A 96 -19.53 41.19 3.00
C GLY A 96 -20.97 40.83 3.39
N LYS A 97 -21.40 39.57 3.24
CA LYS A 97 -22.77 39.11 3.58
C LYS A 97 -22.85 38.37 4.93
N GLY A 98 -21.77 38.35 5.70
CA GLY A 98 -21.73 37.78 7.05
C GLY A 98 -21.74 36.24 7.08
N TYR A 99 -21.18 35.60 6.06
CA TYR A 99 -20.90 34.16 6.10
C TYR A 99 -19.71 33.87 7.01
N ASN A 100 -19.78 32.76 7.73
CA ASN A 100 -18.68 32.28 8.57
C ASN A 100 -17.75 31.34 7.80
N GLU A 101 -18.32 30.57 6.86
CA GLU A 101 -17.58 29.56 6.12
C GLU A 101 -17.99 29.54 4.63
N LEU A 102 -17.05 29.16 3.77
CA LEU A 102 -17.25 28.96 2.34
C LEU A 102 -16.82 27.53 1.96
N ILE A 103 -17.77 26.73 1.50
CA ILE A 103 -17.49 25.46 0.81
C ILE A 103 -17.52 25.72 -0.70
N ILE A 104 -16.37 25.58 -1.37
CA ILE A 104 -16.25 25.87 -2.80
C ILE A 104 -15.71 24.67 -3.59
N TYR A 105 -16.35 24.38 -4.72
CA TYR A 105 -15.93 23.33 -5.64
C TYR A 105 -14.69 23.76 -6.44
N SER A 106 -13.66 22.92 -6.55
CA SER A 106 -12.43 23.23 -7.31
C SER A 106 -12.67 23.51 -8.80
N GLY A 107 -13.80 23.04 -9.35
CA GLY A 107 -14.19 23.23 -10.75
C GLY A 107 -13.53 22.24 -11.70
N LEU A 108 -14.26 21.87 -12.77
CA LEU A 108 -13.72 21.09 -13.90
C LEU A 108 -14.03 21.71 -15.26
N ASN A 109 -15.11 22.49 -15.39
CA ASN A 109 -15.56 23.02 -16.68
C ASN A 109 -14.59 24.02 -17.32
N SER A 110 -13.72 24.65 -16.52
CA SER A 110 -12.74 25.62 -16.99
C SER A 110 -11.33 25.06 -17.17
N LEU A 111 -11.16 23.74 -17.22
CA LEU A 111 -9.83 23.10 -17.27
C LEU A 111 -9.47 22.50 -18.64
N GLY A 112 -10.28 22.75 -19.68
CA GLY A 112 -10.07 22.17 -21.01
C GLY A 112 -8.86 22.70 -21.80
N SER A 113 -8.20 23.75 -21.32
CA SER A 113 -6.98 24.31 -21.92
C SER A 113 -6.05 24.91 -20.85
N ALA A 114 -4.76 25.05 -21.16
CA ALA A 114 -3.79 25.68 -20.26
C ALA A 114 -4.16 27.14 -19.92
N SER A 115 -4.66 27.90 -20.92
CA SER A 115 -5.11 29.28 -20.68
C SER A 115 -6.31 29.34 -19.73
N SER A 116 -7.24 28.38 -19.85
CA SER A 116 -8.41 28.31 -18.98
C SER A 116 -8.05 27.89 -17.55
N LEU A 117 -7.05 27.01 -17.38
CA LEU A 117 -6.50 26.64 -16.07
C LEU A 117 -5.93 27.87 -15.34
N GLU A 118 -5.11 28.68 -16.01
CA GLU A 118 -4.54 29.88 -15.40
C GLU A 118 -5.61 30.92 -15.03
N LYS A 119 -6.64 31.10 -15.88
CA LYS A 119 -7.80 31.94 -15.54
C LYS A 119 -8.59 31.39 -14.33
N SER A 120 -8.64 30.06 -14.18
CA SER A 120 -9.22 29.41 -13.01
C SER A 120 -8.43 29.75 -11.75
N LYS A 121 -7.11 29.58 -11.75
CA LYS A 121 -6.24 29.90 -10.62
C LYS A 121 -6.35 31.38 -10.22
N GLU A 122 -6.38 32.29 -11.19
CA GLU A 122 -6.53 33.73 -10.93
C GLU A 122 -7.92 34.07 -10.34
N SER A 123 -8.99 33.42 -10.82
CA SER A 123 -10.32 33.61 -10.22
C SER A 123 -10.38 33.08 -8.79
N PHE A 124 -9.77 31.93 -8.52
CA PHE A 124 -9.66 31.41 -7.16
C PHE A 124 -8.87 32.35 -6.26
N LYS A 125 -7.74 32.91 -6.71
CA LYS A 125 -7.01 33.93 -5.95
C LYS A 125 -7.90 35.12 -5.57
N GLN A 126 -8.74 35.59 -6.50
CA GLN A 126 -9.69 36.69 -6.26
C GLN A 126 -10.87 36.31 -5.34
N ILE A 127 -11.11 35.02 -5.10
CA ILE A 127 -12.09 34.53 -4.12
C ILE A 127 -11.42 34.32 -2.75
N LEU A 128 -10.29 33.63 -2.75
CA LEU A 128 -9.63 33.12 -1.54
C LEU A 128 -9.00 34.26 -0.72
N GLN A 129 -8.29 35.19 -1.35
CA GLN A 129 -7.66 36.30 -0.62
C GLN A 129 -8.69 37.19 0.09
N PRO A 130 -9.80 37.63 -0.54
CA PRO A 130 -10.80 38.40 0.19
C PRO A 130 -11.57 37.57 1.23
N ALA A 131 -11.78 36.27 1.01
CA ALA A 131 -12.40 35.40 2.02
C ALA A 131 -11.55 35.33 3.30
N GLU A 132 -10.22 35.16 3.15
CA GLU A 132 -9.26 35.19 4.26
C GLU A 132 -9.30 36.54 5.00
N LEU A 133 -9.31 37.66 4.26
CA LEU A 133 -9.38 39.00 4.85
C LEU A 133 -10.67 39.27 5.64
N GLU A 134 -11.78 38.65 5.23
CA GLU A 134 -13.07 38.74 5.95
C GLU A 134 -13.20 37.72 7.09
N GLY A 135 -12.18 36.88 7.30
CA GLY A 135 -12.22 35.82 8.31
C GLY A 135 -13.18 34.69 7.97
N ILE A 136 -13.53 34.52 6.69
CA ILE A 136 -14.34 33.41 6.21
C ILE A 136 -13.46 32.17 6.14
N ARG A 137 -13.82 31.13 6.88
CA ARG A 137 -13.12 29.84 6.81
C ARG A 137 -13.39 29.17 5.47
N VAL A 138 -12.36 28.82 4.72
CA VAL A 138 -12.48 28.25 3.37
C VAL A 138 -12.23 26.75 3.35
N ILE A 139 -13.22 26.02 2.84
CA ILE A 139 -13.19 24.58 2.59
C ILE A 139 -13.32 24.37 1.08
N VAL A 140 -12.24 23.95 0.43
CA VAL A 140 -12.25 23.63 -1.00
C VAL A 140 -12.43 22.13 -1.18
N THR A 141 -13.36 21.70 -2.03
CA THR A 141 -13.46 20.28 -2.41
C THR A 141 -12.85 20.03 -3.78
N GLY A 142 -12.06 18.97 -3.91
CA GLY A 142 -11.56 18.50 -5.20
C GLY A 142 -12.67 18.07 -6.15
N ALA A 143 -12.35 18.05 -7.44
CA ALA A 143 -13.24 17.62 -8.50
C ALA A 143 -13.01 16.16 -8.84
N GLN A 144 -14.07 15.46 -9.25
CA GLN A 144 -14.00 14.04 -9.58
C GLN A 144 -13.24 13.78 -10.91
N PRO A 145 -12.57 12.62 -11.05
CA PRO A 145 -12.10 12.10 -12.34
C PRO A 145 -13.28 11.90 -13.31
N PHE A 146 -13.03 12.01 -14.62
CA PHE A 146 -14.10 11.97 -15.63
C PHE A 146 -13.64 11.50 -17.02
N ALA A 147 -12.58 10.70 -17.12
CA ALA A 147 -12.10 10.14 -18.39
C ALA A 147 -13.14 9.32 -19.16
N ASN A 148 -14.14 8.80 -18.45
CA ASN A 148 -15.26 8.05 -19.04
C ASN A 148 -16.35 8.96 -19.64
N TYR A 149 -16.21 10.28 -19.56
CA TYR A 149 -17.14 11.24 -20.12
C TYR A 149 -16.79 11.61 -21.57
N LYS A 150 -17.81 11.71 -22.43
CA LYS A 150 -17.66 11.86 -23.89
C LYS A 150 -16.80 13.05 -24.38
N THR A 151 -16.68 14.12 -23.60
CA THR A 151 -15.91 15.32 -23.98
C THR A 151 -14.54 15.40 -23.34
N TRP A 152 -14.13 14.38 -22.59
CA TRP A 152 -12.85 14.36 -21.89
C TRP A 152 -11.67 14.31 -22.87
N THR A 153 -10.55 14.93 -22.50
CA THR A 153 -9.26 14.80 -23.19
C THR A 153 -8.15 14.61 -22.18
N LYS A 154 -7.03 14.00 -22.60
CA LYS A 154 -5.85 13.82 -21.73
C LYS A 154 -5.32 15.13 -21.18
N LEU A 155 -5.34 16.21 -21.98
CA LEU A 155 -4.96 17.55 -21.52
C LEU A 155 -5.88 18.02 -20.38
N TRP A 156 -7.19 17.80 -20.51
CA TRP A 156 -8.16 18.18 -19.50
C TRP A 156 -7.96 17.40 -18.20
N GLY A 157 -7.72 16.09 -18.29
CA GLY A 157 -7.37 15.26 -17.14
C GLY A 157 -6.08 15.71 -16.44
N ASN A 158 -5.05 16.05 -17.20
CA ASN A 158 -3.80 16.58 -16.66
C ASN A 158 -4.02 17.93 -15.96
N ASN A 159 -4.76 18.85 -16.57
CA ASN A 159 -5.07 20.16 -15.96
C ASN A 159 -5.93 20.02 -14.70
N LEU A 160 -6.82 19.02 -14.64
CA LEU A 160 -7.57 18.68 -13.44
C LEU A 160 -6.64 18.26 -12.30
N LYS A 161 -5.67 17.38 -12.58
CA LYS A 161 -4.66 16.98 -11.59
C LYS A 161 -3.80 18.17 -11.15
N GLU A 162 -3.32 18.98 -12.09
CA GLU A 162 -2.51 20.17 -11.78
C GLU A 162 -3.28 21.17 -10.89
N ASN A 163 -4.55 21.42 -11.18
CA ASN A 163 -5.40 22.29 -10.35
C ASN A 163 -5.59 21.72 -8.94
N SER A 164 -5.77 20.39 -8.83
CA SER A 164 -5.88 19.68 -7.55
C SER A 164 -4.57 19.77 -6.74
N ASP A 165 -3.45 19.48 -7.38
CA ASP A 165 -2.11 19.54 -6.77
C ASP A 165 -1.84 20.97 -6.25
N TRP A 166 -2.18 22.00 -7.03
CA TRP A 166 -2.09 23.39 -6.59
C TRP A 166 -2.98 23.70 -5.39
N LEU A 167 -4.27 23.34 -5.41
CA LEU A 167 -5.18 23.58 -4.29
C LEU A 167 -4.80 22.81 -3.02
N SER A 168 -4.15 21.65 -3.17
CA SER A 168 -3.65 20.86 -2.04
C SER A 168 -2.55 21.57 -1.25
N THR A 169 -1.83 22.50 -1.88
CA THR A 169 -0.84 23.38 -1.20
C THR A 169 -1.51 24.43 -0.31
N LYS A 170 -2.84 24.50 -0.32
CA LYS A 170 -3.66 25.46 0.43
C LYS A 170 -3.30 26.93 0.15
N PRO A 171 -3.32 27.36 -1.12
CA PRO A 171 -2.93 28.71 -1.49
C PRO A 171 -3.91 29.73 -0.91
N TYR A 172 -3.43 30.93 -0.57
CA TYR A 172 -4.26 32.10 -0.24
C TYR A 172 -5.29 31.86 0.88
N GLY A 173 -4.89 31.20 1.97
CA GLY A 173 -5.74 31.06 3.15
C GLY A 173 -6.78 29.95 3.07
N VAL A 174 -6.60 28.93 2.21
CA VAL A 174 -7.44 27.72 2.25
C VAL A 174 -7.21 26.97 3.57
N ASP A 175 -8.23 26.88 4.43
CA ASP A 175 -8.12 26.15 5.70
C ASP A 175 -8.10 24.64 5.47
N VAL A 176 -9.01 24.16 4.61
CA VAL A 176 -9.22 22.73 4.36
C VAL A 176 -9.34 22.48 2.87
N PHE A 177 -8.52 21.57 2.36
CA PHE A 177 -8.70 20.98 1.04
C PHE A 177 -9.19 19.54 1.21
N VAL A 178 -10.35 19.24 0.63
CA VAL A 178 -10.98 17.92 0.65
C VAL A 178 -10.71 17.26 -0.69
N ASP A 179 -9.62 16.51 -0.78
CA ASP A 179 -9.30 15.79 -2.00
C ASP A 179 -10.13 14.51 -2.10
N ILE A 180 -11.09 14.50 -3.02
CA ILE A 180 -11.91 13.31 -3.30
C ILE A 180 -11.37 12.52 -4.50
N TYR A 181 -10.57 13.15 -5.36
CA TYR A 181 -10.15 12.59 -6.64
C TYR A 181 -9.53 11.20 -6.49
N PRO A 182 -8.58 10.99 -5.55
CA PRO A 182 -7.94 9.70 -5.39
C PRO A 182 -8.99 8.61 -5.13
N TYR A 183 -9.94 8.87 -4.23
CA TYR A 183 -10.87 7.89 -3.67
C TYR A 183 -11.83 7.29 -4.70
N ILE A 184 -12.12 8.03 -5.77
CA ILE A 184 -13.16 7.68 -6.74
C ILE A 184 -12.59 7.48 -8.15
N ASN A 185 -11.26 7.45 -8.30
CA ASN A 185 -10.55 7.22 -9.56
C ASN A 185 -10.48 5.72 -9.91
N ASP A 186 -10.79 5.37 -11.15
CA ASP A 186 -10.74 3.98 -11.66
C ASP A 186 -9.33 3.50 -12.06
N GLY A 187 -8.31 4.32 -11.83
CA GLY A 187 -6.92 4.06 -12.23
C GLY A 187 -6.59 4.56 -13.64
N ALA A 188 -7.59 5.01 -14.40
CA ALA A 188 -7.45 5.56 -15.75
C ALA A 188 -7.97 7.01 -15.85
N GLN A 189 -7.99 7.75 -14.73
CA GLN A 189 -8.56 9.10 -14.60
C GLN A 189 -10.08 9.17 -14.84
N GLY A 190 -10.77 8.02 -14.80
CA GLY A 190 -12.21 7.92 -14.90
C GLY A 190 -12.89 7.78 -13.53
N LEU A 191 -14.16 8.14 -13.47
CA LEU A 191 -14.98 7.93 -12.28
C LEU A 191 -15.33 6.44 -12.16
N GLN A 192 -14.96 5.82 -11.03
CA GLN A 192 -15.30 4.43 -10.74
C GLN A 192 -16.81 4.18 -10.87
N THR A 193 -17.17 3.01 -11.40
CA THR A 193 -18.56 2.64 -11.67
C THR A 193 -19.46 2.74 -10.43
N ILE A 194 -18.95 2.39 -9.25
CA ILE A 194 -19.72 2.44 -7.99
C ILE A 194 -20.08 3.87 -7.57
N TYR A 195 -19.37 4.88 -8.04
CA TYR A 195 -19.62 6.30 -7.74
C TYR A 195 -20.25 7.05 -8.90
N ASN A 196 -20.38 6.41 -10.06
CA ASN A 196 -20.87 7.03 -11.29
C ASN A 196 -22.40 7.02 -11.34
N SER A 197 -23.00 8.14 -11.75
CA SER A 197 -24.44 8.28 -12.02
C SER A 197 -24.88 7.59 -13.32
N GLY A 198 -23.92 7.13 -14.13
CA GLY A 198 -24.12 6.46 -15.41
C GLY A 198 -23.61 7.23 -16.62
N ASP A 199 -23.19 8.50 -16.45
CA ASP A 199 -22.70 9.33 -17.56
C ASP A 199 -21.18 9.45 -17.65
N GLY A 200 -20.43 8.96 -16.66
CA GLY A 200 -18.96 9.04 -16.63
C GLY A 200 -18.40 10.32 -16.03
N LEU A 201 -19.25 11.22 -15.52
CA LEU A 201 -18.87 12.52 -14.96
C LEU A 201 -19.50 12.80 -13.60
N HIS A 202 -20.80 12.59 -13.42
CA HIS A 202 -21.50 12.99 -12.21
C HIS A 202 -21.51 11.88 -11.16
N MET A 203 -21.33 12.28 -9.89
CA MET A 203 -21.40 11.33 -8.78
C MET A 203 -22.85 10.92 -8.47
N ASN A 204 -23.03 9.65 -8.13
CA ASN A 204 -24.28 9.12 -7.58
C ASN A 204 -24.38 9.37 -6.05
N SER A 205 -25.39 8.79 -5.39
CA SER A 205 -25.59 8.94 -3.95
C SER A 205 -24.38 8.53 -3.11
N ASP A 206 -23.65 7.49 -3.51
CA ASP A 206 -22.52 6.95 -2.74
C ASP A 206 -21.31 7.86 -2.84
N GLY A 207 -21.05 8.45 -4.03
CA GLY A 207 -20.00 9.45 -4.20
C GLY A 207 -20.28 10.72 -3.39
N HIS A 208 -21.55 11.12 -3.31
CA HIS A 208 -21.97 12.23 -2.45
C HIS A 208 -21.91 11.92 -0.96
N GLN A 209 -22.15 10.68 -0.55
CA GLN A 209 -21.94 10.23 0.82
C GLN A 209 -20.45 10.28 1.19
N LEU A 210 -19.57 9.90 0.25
CA LEU A 210 -18.13 9.98 0.43
C LEU A 210 -17.64 11.41 0.57
N LEU A 211 -18.07 12.30 -0.31
CA LEU A 211 -17.75 13.72 -0.19
C LEU A 211 -18.21 14.30 1.17
N HIS A 212 -19.43 13.96 1.62
CA HIS A 212 -19.94 14.37 2.94
C HIS A 212 -19.03 13.90 4.08
N GLN A 213 -18.65 12.62 4.07
CA GLN A 213 -17.84 12.02 5.13
C GLN A 213 -16.42 12.61 5.17
N LEU A 214 -15.80 12.87 4.02
CA LEU A 214 -14.50 13.54 3.97
C LEU A 214 -14.58 14.99 4.47
N ILE A 215 -15.61 15.74 4.10
CA ILE A 215 -15.82 17.11 4.61
C ILE A 215 -15.99 17.08 6.14
N MET A 216 -16.84 16.19 6.66
CA MET A 216 -17.03 16.05 8.09
C MET A 216 -15.72 15.74 8.82
N ARG A 217 -14.95 14.76 8.33
CA ARG A 217 -13.67 14.36 8.94
C ARG A 217 -12.62 15.46 8.92
N LEU A 218 -12.44 16.12 7.77
CA LEU A 218 -11.33 17.06 7.56
C LEU A 218 -11.66 18.48 8.04
N ALA A 219 -12.94 18.86 8.05
CA ALA A 219 -13.35 20.22 8.38
C ALA A 219 -14.08 20.35 9.72
N TYR A 220 -14.78 19.33 10.24
CA TYR A 220 -15.68 19.53 11.38
C TYR A 220 -15.40 18.63 12.58
N ASP A 221 -15.23 17.33 12.37
CA ASP A 221 -15.07 16.35 13.44
C ASP A 221 -14.13 15.21 12.99
N ALA A 222 -12.89 15.26 13.48
CA ALA A 222 -11.86 14.28 13.19
C ALA A 222 -12.13 12.89 13.82
N THR A 223 -13.13 12.76 14.70
CA THR A 223 -13.51 11.50 15.36
C THR A 223 -14.53 10.68 14.55
N ILE A 224 -15.15 11.28 13.53
CA ILE A 224 -16.07 10.57 12.64
C ILE A 224 -15.32 9.47 11.91
N ASN A 225 -15.65 8.24 12.27
CA ASN A 225 -15.19 7.06 11.58
C ASN A 225 -15.94 6.98 10.24
N VAL A 226 -15.28 7.41 9.20
CA VAL A 226 -15.73 7.25 7.82
C VAL A 226 -15.69 5.74 7.54
N PRO A 227 -16.83 5.01 7.40
CA PRO A 227 -16.82 3.59 7.09
C PRO A 227 -15.99 3.41 5.84
N ASP A 228 -14.87 2.67 5.92
CA ASP A 228 -13.80 2.57 4.93
C ASP A 228 -14.25 2.95 3.53
N LEU A 229 -14.28 4.26 3.29
CA LEU A 229 -14.42 4.77 1.96
C LEU A 229 -13.05 4.62 1.33
N PRO A 230 -12.98 4.17 0.08
CA PRO A 230 -11.76 3.75 -0.56
C PRO A 230 -10.83 4.94 -0.62
N ILE A 231 -9.98 5.09 0.38
CA ILE A 231 -8.89 6.04 0.35
C ILE A 231 -7.84 5.35 -0.48
N THR A 232 -7.68 5.76 -1.72
CA THR A 232 -6.45 5.54 -2.48
C THR A 232 -5.29 6.26 -1.76
N GLU A 233 -4.76 5.62 -0.75
CA GLU A 233 -3.44 4.99 -0.89
C GLU A 233 -3.74 3.49 -0.90
N GLY A 234 -3.34 2.82 -1.98
CA GLY A 234 -3.92 1.55 -2.39
C GLY A 234 -4.01 0.51 -1.27
N SER A 235 -5.20 -0.07 -1.17
CA SER A 235 -5.50 -1.37 -0.58
C SER A 235 -4.88 -1.60 0.79
N VAL A 236 -5.63 -1.35 1.88
CA VAL A 236 -5.34 -2.02 3.16
C VAL A 236 -5.67 -3.50 2.96
N ILE A 237 -4.70 -4.23 2.43
CA ILE A 237 -4.60 -5.69 2.52
C ILE A 237 -4.16 -5.92 3.96
N THR A 238 -5.01 -6.54 4.78
CA THR A 238 -4.54 -6.99 6.10
C THR A 238 -3.36 -7.95 5.88
N VAL A 239 -2.42 -8.12 6.82
CA VAL A 239 -1.36 -9.15 6.67
C VAL A 239 -1.99 -10.53 6.38
N LYS A 240 -3.22 -10.73 6.83
CA LYS A 240 -4.07 -11.88 6.55
C LYS A 240 -4.51 -12.01 5.08
N ASP A 241 -4.65 -10.93 4.33
CA ASP A 241 -4.92 -10.94 2.87
C ASP A 241 -3.63 -11.08 2.04
N LEU A 242 -2.46 -10.84 2.63
CA LEU A 242 -1.13 -11.19 2.10
C LEU A 242 -0.79 -12.69 2.28
N SER A 243 -1.66 -13.46 2.92
CA SER A 243 -1.50 -14.91 3.20
C SER A 243 -1.44 -15.82 1.96
N ILE A 244 -1.40 -15.24 0.75
CA ILE A 244 -1.02 -15.97 -0.47
C ILE A 244 0.48 -16.38 -0.40
N PHE A 245 1.29 -15.77 0.48
CA PHE A 245 2.69 -16.14 0.71
C PHE A 245 3.00 -16.27 2.22
N GLY A 246 2.94 -17.50 2.74
CA GLY A 246 3.03 -17.84 4.18
C GLY A 246 4.32 -17.49 4.94
N ASP A 247 5.29 -16.82 4.32
CA ASP A 247 6.59 -16.50 4.95
C ASP A 247 6.58 -15.17 5.72
N ILE A 248 5.66 -14.24 5.39
CA ILE A 248 5.60 -12.90 6.00
C ILE A 248 5.03 -12.93 7.43
N GLU A 249 4.05 -13.79 7.71
CA GLU A 249 3.50 -14.00 9.06
C GLU A 249 4.55 -14.56 10.05
N LEU A 250 5.55 -15.30 9.55
CA LEU A 250 6.63 -15.88 10.37
C LEU A 250 7.66 -14.84 10.81
N ILE A 251 7.82 -13.74 10.06
CA ILE A 251 8.86 -12.70 10.27
C ILE A 251 8.29 -11.48 11.02
N LEU A 252 7.02 -11.14 10.85
CA LEU A 252 6.37 -10.00 11.50
C LEU A 252 5.72 -10.40 12.83
N GLN A 253 6.52 -10.46 13.90
CA GLN A 253 6.01 -10.67 15.26
C GLN A 253 6.05 -9.39 16.10
N LYS A 254 5.10 -9.26 17.04
CA LYS A 254 5.13 -8.18 18.04
C LYS A 254 6.45 -8.21 18.82
N PRO A 255 7.18 -7.09 18.95
CA PRO A 255 8.37 -7.03 19.77
C PRO A 255 8.03 -7.36 21.23
N GLN A 256 8.88 -8.14 21.88
CA GLN A 256 8.80 -8.44 23.30
C GLN A 256 9.95 -7.71 24.02
N PRO A 257 9.70 -6.55 24.64
CA PRO A 257 10.73 -5.81 25.33
C PRO A 257 11.14 -6.57 26.59
N LYS A 258 12.44 -6.67 26.87
CA LYS A 258 12.95 -7.33 28.09
C LYS A 258 12.51 -6.62 29.38
N ILE A 259 12.18 -5.34 29.27
CA ILE A 259 11.72 -4.50 30.38
C ILE A 259 10.28 -4.10 30.08
N ASN A 260 9.37 -4.42 30.99
CA ASN A 260 7.96 -4.01 30.87
C ASN A 260 7.84 -2.51 31.17
N ILE A 261 7.36 -1.76 30.19
CA ILE A 261 7.13 -0.32 30.30
C ILE A 261 5.62 -0.10 30.50
N PRO A 262 5.18 0.55 31.60
CA PRO A 262 3.77 0.81 31.84
C PRO A 262 3.11 1.60 30.70
N GLY A 263 1.96 1.13 30.24
CA GLY A 263 1.21 1.75 29.15
C GLY A 263 1.77 1.48 27.74
N LEU A 264 2.78 0.61 27.61
CA LEU A 264 3.26 0.15 26.31
C LEU A 264 2.39 -1.00 25.82
N ASP A 265 1.68 -0.75 24.72
CA ASP A 265 0.95 -1.77 23.98
C ASP A 265 1.31 -1.63 22.50
N PHE A 266 1.92 -2.68 21.94
CA PHE A 266 2.28 -2.70 20.53
C PHE A 266 1.07 -3.06 19.69
N SER A 267 0.89 -2.37 18.56
CA SER A 267 -0.15 -2.72 17.59
C SER A 267 -0.05 -4.18 17.15
N ASP A 268 -1.19 -4.82 16.93
CA ASP A 268 -1.21 -6.22 16.47
C ASP A 268 -0.57 -6.38 15.09
N ALA A 269 0.19 -7.47 14.91
CA ALA A 269 0.94 -7.73 13.68
C ALA A 269 -0.01 -7.93 12.47
N ASP A 270 -1.17 -8.53 12.70
CA ASP A 270 -2.26 -8.70 11.73
C ASP A 270 -2.94 -7.38 11.34
N LYS A 271 -2.75 -6.32 12.14
CA LYS A 271 -3.21 -4.95 11.89
C LYS A 271 -2.13 -4.06 11.26
N LEU A 272 -0.94 -4.59 10.96
CA LEU A 272 0.08 -3.85 10.22
C LEU A 272 -0.46 -3.56 8.82
N THR A 273 -0.35 -2.30 8.43
CA THR A 273 -0.97 -1.81 7.19
C THR A 273 0.03 -1.89 6.05
N SER A 274 -0.37 -2.44 4.91
CA SER A 274 0.39 -2.31 3.68
C SER A 274 -0.15 -1.16 2.82
N ARG A 275 0.69 -0.34 2.18
CA ARG A 275 0.27 0.77 1.30
C ARG A 275 0.89 0.64 -0.08
N ALA A 276 0.10 0.71 -1.15
CA ALA A 276 0.66 0.84 -2.50
C ALA A 276 1.06 2.30 -2.81
N ASP A 277 2.24 2.54 -3.41
CA ASP A 277 2.62 3.86 -3.96
C ASP A 277 2.01 4.12 -5.36
N GLU A 278 2.32 5.29 -5.93
CA GLU A 278 1.88 5.72 -7.26
C GLU A 278 2.32 4.78 -8.40
N ASP A 279 3.36 3.95 -8.16
CA ASP A 279 3.89 2.96 -9.10
C ASP A 279 3.34 1.54 -8.85
N GLY A 280 2.45 1.36 -7.87
CA GLY A 280 1.82 0.09 -7.52
C GLY A 280 2.65 -0.80 -6.59
N ASN A 281 3.73 -0.26 -6.00
CA ASN A 281 4.57 -0.98 -5.05
C ASN A 281 3.91 -1.01 -3.67
N VAL A 282 3.71 -2.19 -3.09
CA VAL A 282 3.08 -2.35 -1.77
C VAL A 282 4.12 -2.16 -0.67
N PHE A 283 3.83 -1.45 0.41
CA PHE A 283 4.77 -1.19 1.53
C PHE A 283 4.14 -1.55 2.87
N ILE A 284 4.76 -2.43 3.65
CA ILE A 284 4.35 -2.75 5.02
C ILE A 284 4.80 -1.61 5.96
N LEU A 285 3.85 -1.10 6.76
CA LEU A 285 4.05 -0.04 7.74
C LEU A 285 4.18 -0.62 9.15
N ILE A 286 5.35 -0.47 9.75
CA ILE A 286 5.64 -0.97 11.09
C ILE A 286 5.71 0.21 12.09
N PRO A 287 4.76 0.31 13.05
CA PRO A 287 4.67 1.44 13.98
C PRO A 287 5.50 1.25 15.26
N TYR A 288 6.03 0.05 15.51
CA TYR A 288 6.58 -0.36 16.81
C TYR A 288 7.61 0.59 17.40
N LEU A 289 8.54 1.11 16.60
CA LEU A 289 9.55 2.05 17.09
C LEU A 289 8.91 3.35 17.61
N GLY A 290 7.91 3.87 16.90
CA GLY A 290 7.18 5.07 17.31
C GLY A 290 6.37 4.85 18.58
N GLU A 291 5.67 3.70 18.68
CA GLU A 291 4.89 3.32 19.87
C GLU A 291 5.77 3.19 21.12
N TYR A 292 6.95 2.58 20.94
CA TYR A 292 7.95 2.44 22.00
C TYR A 292 8.46 3.79 22.49
N LEU A 293 8.93 4.65 21.57
CA LEU A 293 9.48 5.97 21.91
C LEU A 293 8.41 6.89 22.53
N ALA A 294 7.20 6.90 21.97
CA ALA A 294 6.09 7.70 22.50
C ALA A 294 5.73 7.28 23.94
N THR A 295 5.73 5.98 24.22
CA THR A 295 5.41 5.48 25.56
C THR A 295 6.51 5.78 26.56
N ILE A 296 7.79 5.59 26.19
CA ILE A 296 8.93 5.99 27.03
C ILE A 296 8.85 7.47 27.37
N TYR A 297 8.58 8.32 26.39
CA TYR A 297 8.47 9.75 26.60
C TYR A 297 7.36 10.08 27.61
N ARG A 298 6.13 9.57 27.39
CA ARG A 298 4.99 9.77 28.30
C ARG A 298 5.29 9.29 29.72
N TYR A 299 5.88 8.11 29.83
CA TYR A 299 6.27 7.53 31.12
C TYR A 299 7.35 8.37 31.82
N GLY A 300 8.35 8.83 31.08
CA GLY A 300 9.40 9.73 31.58
C GLY A 300 8.84 11.06 32.09
N VAL A 301 7.92 11.68 31.34
CA VAL A 301 7.24 12.92 31.75
C VAL A 301 6.47 12.70 33.06
N ALA A 302 5.77 11.58 33.21
CA ALA A 302 5.04 11.26 34.42
C ALA A 302 5.97 11.13 35.64
N ILE A 303 7.08 10.38 35.52
CA ILE A 303 8.08 10.24 36.60
C ILE A 303 8.69 11.59 36.97
N MET A 304 9.12 12.36 35.97
CA MET A 304 9.75 13.67 36.20
C MET A 304 8.77 14.64 36.87
N SER A 305 7.49 14.58 36.53
CA SER A 305 6.44 15.38 37.17
C SER A 305 6.26 15.01 38.64
N ILE A 306 6.25 13.71 38.96
CA ILE A 306 6.15 13.24 40.36
C ILE A 306 7.38 13.70 41.16
N ILE A 307 8.59 13.54 40.61
CA ILE A 307 9.83 13.99 41.27
C ILE A 307 9.79 15.50 41.50
N ALA A 308 9.36 16.28 40.51
CA ALA A 308 9.22 17.73 40.64
C ALA A 308 8.26 18.11 41.78
N VAL A 309 7.10 17.45 41.88
CA VAL A 309 6.14 17.69 42.97
C VAL A 309 6.74 17.37 44.33
N VAL A 310 7.42 16.24 44.48
CA VAL A 310 8.10 15.86 45.75
C VAL A 310 9.16 16.89 46.13
N MET A 311 9.97 17.35 45.18
CA MET A 311 11.00 18.36 45.42
C MET A 311 10.42 19.72 45.80
N ILE A 312 9.28 20.10 45.20
CA ILE A 312 8.55 21.32 45.55
C ILE A 312 8.02 21.23 46.98
N ILE A 313 7.41 20.11 47.36
CA ILE A 313 6.90 19.88 48.72
C ILE A 313 8.04 19.94 49.74
N ASN A 314 9.15 19.22 49.49
CA ASN A 314 10.30 19.19 50.39
C ASN A 314 10.94 20.58 50.55
N SER A 315 11.05 21.34 49.46
CA SER A 315 11.58 22.71 49.48
C SER A 315 10.65 23.65 50.24
N GLY A 316 9.34 23.52 50.04
CA GLY A 316 8.32 24.28 50.77
C GLY A 316 8.38 24.01 52.28
N PHE A 317 8.47 22.74 52.67
CA PHE A 317 8.60 22.35 54.07
C PHE A 317 9.88 22.91 54.69
N THR A 318 11.03 22.71 54.03
CA THR A 318 12.34 23.22 54.47
C THR A 318 12.30 24.73 54.68
N TRP A 319 11.69 25.48 53.76
CA TRP A 319 11.53 26.93 53.91
C TRP A 319 10.73 27.29 55.17
N VAL A 320 9.58 26.64 55.41
CA VAL A 320 8.73 26.92 56.58
C VAL A 320 9.45 26.63 57.90
N ILE A 321 10.16 25.51 58.00
CA ILE A 321 10.86 25.09 59.24
C ILE A 321 12.22 25.76 59.45
N SER A 322 12.70 26.56 58.49
CA SER A 322 14.04 27.15 58.54
C SER A 322 14.27 28.13 59.70
N GLY A 323 13.21 28.58 60.40
CA GLY A 323 13.33 29.37 61.62
C GLY A 323 14.07 30.70 61.45
N GLY A 324 14.15 31.24 60.22
CA GLY A 324 14.89 32.47 59.91
C GLY A 324 16.36 32.27 59.53
N ASN A 325 16.88 31.03 59.49
CA ASN A 325 18.22 30.75 58.96
C ASN A 325 18.27 31.12 57.47
N SER A 326 19.05 32.13 57.11
CA SER A 326 19.15 32.67 55.76
C SER A 326 19.73 31.69 54.74
N GLU A 327 20.66 30.83 55.17
CA GLU A 327 21.30 29.82 54.34
C GLU A 327 20.31 28.74 53.92
N LYS A 328 19.56 28.17 54.87
CA LYS A 328 18.51 27.17 54.61
C LYS A 328 17.38 27.71 53.73
N ILE A 329 17.00 28.98 53.93
CA ILE A 329 15.99 29.63 53.07
C ILE A 329 16.51 29.81 51.64
N SER A 330 17.79 30.18 51.47
CA SER A 330 18.42 30.32 50.16
C SER A 330 18.47 28.99 49.42
N GLU A 331 18.87 27.92 50.12
CA GLU A 331 18.91 26.57 49.57
C GLU A 331 17.52 26.08 49.14
N ALA A 332 16.50 26.22 50.01
CA ALA A 332 15.13 25.83 49.70
C ALA A 332 14.58 26.56 48.45
N LYS A 333 14.87 27.86 48.30
CA LYS A 333 14.49 28.63 47.11
C LYS A 333 15.20 28.12 45.85
N LYS A 334 16.48 27.76 45.95
CA LYS A 334 17.26 27.24 44.81
C LYS A 334 16.66 25.91 44.32
N VAL A 335 16.35 25.00 45.23
CA VAL A 335 15.72 23.71 44.87
C VAL A 335 14.34 23.93 44.25
N LEU A 336 13.54 24.84 44.81
CA LEU A 336 12.22 25.19 44.27
C LEU A 336 12.30 25.72 42.83
N VAL A 337 13.21 26.67 42.56
CA VAL A 337 13.40 27.24 41.22
C VAL A 337 13.85 26.14 40.24
N ASN A 338 14.81 25.31 40.64
CA ASN A 338 15.30 24.22 39.79
C ASN A 338 14.19 23.21 39.45
N ALA A 339 13.34 22.84 40.41
CA ALA A 339 12.23 21.92 40.19
C ALA A 339 11.19 22.51 39.21
N ILE A 340 10.85 23.80 39.36
CA ILE A 340 9.91 24.50 38.47
C ILE A 340 10.51 24.63 37.07
N THR A 341 11.77 25.04 36.94
CA THR A 341 12.46 25.14 35.66
C THR A 341 12.53 23.80 34.95
N GLY A 342 12.84 22.71 35.67
CA GLY A 342 12.83 21.36 35.11
C GLY A 342 11.45 20.96 34.58
N LEU A 343 10.39 21.25 35.33
CA LEU A 343 9.01 20.97 34.90
C LEU A 343 8.62 21.77 33.65
N ILE A 344 8.97 23.06 33.62
CA ILE A 344 8.75 23.93 32.45
C ILE A 344 9.52 23.40 31.24
N LEU A 345 10.75 22.93 31.40
CA LEU A 345 11.53 22.37 30.29
C LEU A 345 10.91 21.07 29.77
N VAL A 346 10.47 20.17 30.66
CA VAL A 346 9.84 18.90 30.26
C VAL A 346 8.57 19.17 29.45
N VAL A 347 7.64 19.96 29.99
CA VAL A 347 6.37 20.29 29.31
C VAL A 347 6.59 21.18 28.10
N GLY A 348 7.47 22.17 28.24
CA GLY A 348 7.80 23.15 27.20
C GLY A 348 8.51 22.54 26.01
N SER A 349 9.30 21.46 26.20
CA SER A 349 9.99 20.77 25.10
C SER A 349 9.03 20.24 24.05
N TYR A 350 7.94 19.58 24.48
CA TYR A 350 6.90 19.09 23.57
C TYR A 350 6.19 20.25 22.89
N THR A 351 5.76 21.26 23.67
CA THR A 351 5.02 22.41 23.14
C THR A 351 5.86 23.17 22.11
N LEU A 352 7.14 23.37 22.36
CA LEU A 352 8.06 24.03 21.43
C LEU A 352 8.17 23.25 20.13
N LEU A 353 8.45 21.94 20.19
CA LEU A 353 8.58 21.10 19.00
C LEU A 353 7.26 21.04 18.21
N TYR A 354 6.12 20.89 18.90
CA TYR A 354 4.80 20.85 18.29
C TYR A 354 4.45 22.19 17.61
N THR A 355 4.79 23.32 18.24
CA THR A 355 4.52 24.67 17.71
C THR A 355 5.38 24.96 16.47
N ILE A 356 6.65 24.56 16.47
CA ILE A 356 7.53 24.72 15.30
C ILE A 356 7.03 23.88 14.14
N ASN A 357 6.80 22.58 14.37
CA ASN A 357 6.26 21.69 13.37
C ASN A 357 5.67 20.44 14.05
N PRO A 358 4.36 20.18 13.95
CA PRO A 358 3.73 19.02 14.58
C PRO A 358 4.29 17.68 14.07
N ASN A 359 4.94 17.65 12.91
CA ASN A 359 5.61 16.46 12.41
C ASN A 359 6.87 16.07 13.20
N LEU A 360 7.43 16.97 14.02
CA LEU A 360 8.60 16.68 14.86
C LEU A 360 8.26 15.81 16.08
N VAL A 361 6.99 15.82 16.50
CA VAL A 361 6.49 14.99 17.61
C VAL A 361 5.59 13.85 17.12
N LYS A 362 5.36 13.75 15.81
CA LYS A 362 4.62 12.66 15.17
C LYS A 362 5.58 11.63 14.60
N PHE A 363 5.77 10.51 15.32
CA PHE A 363 6.61 9.41 14.84
C PHE A 363 6.01 8.79 13.57
N LYS A 364 6.86 8.63 12.55
CA LYS A 364 6.49 8.00 11.28
C LYS A 364 6.70 6.49 11.37
N ASN A 365 5.80 5.72 10.76
CA ASN A 365 5.96 4.28 10.65
C ASN A 365 7.16 3.94 9.75
N LEU A 366 7.87 2.85 10.09
CA LEU A 366 8.87 2.29 9.19
C LEU A 366 8.17 1.72 7.96
N LYS A 367 8.61 2.13 6.77
CA LYS A 367 8.07 1.68 5.48
C LYS A 367 8.98 0.60 4.91
N ILE A 368 8.47 -0.61 4.68
CA ILE A 368 9.20 -1.72 4.05
C ILE A 368 8.51 -2.11 2.76
N LEU A 369 9.22 -2.13 1.63
CA LEU A 369 8.68 -2.56 0.35
C LEU A 369 8.32 -4.06 0.38
N SER A 370 7.07 -4.37 0.03
CA SER A 370 6.49 -5.69 -0.16
C SER A 370 6.26 -5.93 -1.65
N ILE A 371 6.80 -7.03 -2.15
CA ILE A 371 6.70 -7.40 -3.56
C ILE A 371 5.53 -8.38 -3.69
N THR A 372 4.41 -7.92 -4.24
CA THR A 372 3.23 -8.77 -4.50
C THR A 372 3.54 -9.72 -5.65
N GLY A 373 3.68 -11.02 -5.37
CA GLY A 373 3.78 -12.01 -6.43
C GLY A 373 2.47 -12.10 -7.20
N GLN A 374 2.47 -11.78 -8.51
CA GLN A 374 1.25 -11.87 -9.31
C GLN A 374 0.80 -13.33 -9.56
N PRO A 375 -0.52 -13.61 -9.60
CA PRO A 375 -1.06 -14.86 -10.14
C PRO A 375 -0.74 -14.95 -11.63
N LEU A 376 -0.18 -16.07 -12.10
CA LEU A 376 0.19 -16.25 -13.52
C LEU A 376 -1.01 -16.10 -14.48
N GLU A 377 -2.25 -16.22 -13.98
CA GLU A 377 -3.49 -16.20 -14.77
C GLU A 377 -3.78 -14.83 -15.43
N ALA A 378 -3.31 -13.72 -14.86
CA ALA A 378 -3.56 -12.36 -15.38
C ALA A 378 -2.75 -12.04 -16.65
N TYR A 379 -1.73 -12.83 -16.94
CA TYR A 379 -0.88 -12.69 -18.11
C TYR A 379 -1.26 -13.66 -19.25
N ASP A 380 -2.18 -14.57 -19.01
CA ASP A 380 -2.62 -15.57 -19.96
C ASP A 380 -3.91 -15.11 -20.68
N LYS A 381 -3.81 -14.16 -21.63
CA LYS A 381 -4.83 -14.03 -22.70
C LYS A 381 -4.41 -14.89 -23.88
N GLY A 382 -4.57 -16.21 -23.74
CA GLY A 382 -4.70 -17.14 -24.87
C GLY A 382 -6.17 -17.33 -25.26
N ASP A 383 -6.46 -17.37 -26.57
CA ASP A 383 -7.80 -17.59 -27.15
C ASP A 383 -8.58 -18.74 -26.48
N ASP A 384 -9.90 -18.56 -26.44
CA ASP A 384 -11.02 -19.46 -26.76
C ASP A 384 -10.86 -20.99 -26.61
N LYS A 385 -10.03 -21.45 -25.67
CA LYS A 385 -10.29 -22.68 -24.92
C LYS A 385 -10.22 -22.35 -23.45
N THR A 386 -11.35 -22.49 -22.79
CA THR A 386 -11.39 -22.52 -21.33
C THR A 386 -10.35 -23.54 -20.85
N PRO A 387 -9.49 -23.19 -19.88
CA PRO A 387 -8.63 -24.16 -19.22
C PRO A 387 -9.47 -25.37 -18.85
N VAL A 388 -9.12 -26.55 -19.39
CA VAL A 388 -9.82 -27.79 -19.07
C VAL A 388 -9.00 -28.46 -17.99
N SER A 389 -9.49 -28.38 -16.75
CA SER A 389 -8.91 -29.11 -15.63
C SER A 389 -9.78 -30.34 -15.38
N THR A 390 -9.21 -31.52 -15.61
CA THR A 390 -9.75 -32.77 -15.06
C THR A 390 -8.92 -33.12 -13.82
N GLY A 391 -9.57 -33.39 -12.69
CA GLY A 391 -8.88 -33.60 -11.40
C GLY A 391 -8.74 -32.34 -10.55
N THR A 392 -8.43 -32.54 -9.26
CA THR A 392 -8.38 -31.49 -8.24
C THR A 392 -6.92 -31.08 -7.97
N PRO A 393 -6.60 -29.77 -7.93
CA PRO A 393 -5.31 -29.28 -7.45
C PRO A 393 -4.96 -29.86 -6.08
N LYS A 394 -3.73 -30.32 -5.90
CA LYS A 394 -3.26 -30.90 -4.63
C LYS A 394 -2.38 -29.90 -3.88
N LYS A 395 -2.37 -30.01 -2.56
CA LYS A 395 -1.43 -29.27 -1.70
C LYS A 395 -0.02 -29.80 -1.92
N PHE A 396 1.01 -28.97 -1.71
CA PHE A 396 2.41 -29.42 -1.84
C PHE A 396 2.74 -30.61 -0.92
N ALA A 397 2.10 -30.69 0.26
CA ALA A 397 2.26 -31.81 1.19
C ALA A 397 1.68 -33.15 0.69
N ASP A 398 0.93 -33.16 -0.41
CA ASP A 398 0.41 -34.39 -1.01
C ASP A 398 1.57 -35.26 -1.53
N THR A 399 1.53 -36.56 -1.23
CA THR A 399 2.61 -37.51 -1.51
C THR A 399 2.32 -38.46 -2.66
N SER A 400 1.19 -38.26 -3.38
CA SER A 400 0.67 -39.23 -4.37
C SER A 400 1.65 -39.57 -5.50
N TYR A 401 2.63 -38.71 -5.76
CA TYR A 401 3.61 -38.88 -6.84
C TYR A 401 5.06 -38.89 -6.34
N ASP A 402 5.28 -38.92 -5.02
CA ASP A 402 6.62 -38.85 -4.43
C ASP A 402 7.48 -40.04 -4.89
N GLU A 403 6.91 -41.25 -4.93
CA GLU A 403 7.59 -42.45 -5.45
C GLU A 403 7.99 -42.30 -6.92
N ILE A 404 7.15 -41.67 -7.74
CA ILE A 404 7.44 -41.42 -9.16
C ILE A 404 8.59 -40.40 -9.27
N PHE A 405 8.57 -39.33 -8.49
CA PHE A 405 9.66 -38.35 -8.49
C PHE A 405 10.98 -38.99 -8.01
N GLN A 406 10.96 -39.76 -6.92
CA GLN A 406 12.11 -40.49 -6.40
C GLN A 406 12.70 -41.44 -7.43
N LYS A 407 11.84 -42.12 -8.18
CA LYS A 407 12.22 -43.05 -9.25
C LYS A 407 12.94 -42.36 -10.42
N TYR A 408 12.57 -41.13 -10.78
CA TYR A 408 13.18 -40.40 -11.92
C TYR A 408 14.29 -39.43 -11.54
N ALA A 409 14.41 -39.05 -10.27
CA ALA A 409 15.45 -38.14 -9.78
C ALA A 409 16.89 -38.59 -10.12
N PRO A 410 17.26 -39.88 -10.04
CA PRO A 410 18.59 -40.36 -10.42
C PRO A 410 18.95 -40.17 -11.89
N CYS A 411 17.97 -40.07 -12.80
CA CYS A 411 18.21 -39.75 -14.22
C CYS A 411 18.76 -38.33 -14.44
N VAL A 412 18.46 -37.46 -13.49
CA VAL A 412 18.74 -36.03 -13.55
C VAL A 412 19.93 -35.68 -12.65
N GLY A 413 20.17 -36.47 -11.61
CA GLY A 413 21.25 -36.25 -10.64
C GLY A 413 20.91 -35.18 -9.60
N VAL A 414 19.62 -35.02 -9.29
CA VAL A 414 19.12 -34.02 -8.34
C VAL A 414 18.25 -34.68 -7.28
N ASP A 415 17.99 -33.98 -6.17
CA ASP A 415 16.97 -34.38 -5.21
C ASP A 415 15.59 -34.44 -5.89
N TRP A 416 14.84 -35.51 -5.61
CA TRP A 416 13.51 -35.76 -6.17
C TRP A 416 12.51 -34.66 -5.85
N GLN A 417 12.72 -33.93 -4.76
CA GLN A 417 11.88 -32.79 -4.38
C GLN A 417 11.94 -31.68 -5.43
N ILE A 418 13.02 -31.55 -6.21
CA ILE A 418 13.08 -30.57 -7.32
C ILE A 418 12.03 -30.91 -8.40
N LEU A 419 11.86 -32.19 -8.75
CA LEU A 419 10.81 -32.62 -9.67
C LEU A 419 9.40 -32.34 -9.10
N LYS A 420 9.22 -32.57 -7.80
CA LYS A 420 7.96 -32.25 -7.10
C LYS A 420 7.66 -30.76 -7.08
N ILE A 421 8.65 -29.92 -6.78
CA ILE A 421 8.50 -28.47 -6.72
C ILE A 421 8.10 -27.92 -8.09
N ILE A 422 8.81 -28.33 -9.15
CA ILE A 422 8.49 -27.88 -10.51
C ILE A 422 7.09 -28.33 -10.89
N SER A 423 6.74 -29.60 -10.71
CA SER A 423 5.40 -30.08 -11.04
C SER A 423 4.29 -29.41 -10.21
N PHE A 424 4.56 -29.02 -8.97
CA PHE A 424 3.64 -28.25 -8.14
C PHE A 424 3.43 -26.82 -8.68
N TYR A 425 4.47 -26.15 -9.17
CA TYR A 425 4.32 -24.82 -9.76
C TYR A 425 3.68 -24.86 -11.15
N GLU A 426 3.93 -25.91 -11.93
CA GLU A 426 3.36 -26.09 -13.27
C GLU A 426 1.88 -26.50 -13.23
N SER A 427 1.50 -27.43 -12.36
CA SER A 427 0.19 -28.08 -12.43
C SER A 427 -0.53 -28.20 -11.09
N LYS A 428 0.05 -27.72 -9.98
CA LYS A 428 -0.44 -28.01 -8.62
C LYS A 428 -0.56 -29.50 -8.34
N LEU A 429 0.40 -30.28 -8.86
CA LEU A 429 0.38 -31.75 -8.84
C LEU A 429 -0.91 -32.32 -9.44
N ASN A 430 -1.52 -31.64 -10.42
CA ASN A 430 -2.72 -32.12 -11.08
C ASN A 430 -2.39 -32.49 -12.53
N PRO A 431 -2.26 -33.79 -12.84
CA PRO A 431 -1.83 -34.23 -14.16
C PRO A 431 -2.88 -33.98 -15.25
N GLY A 432 -4.15 -33.75 -14.89
CA GLY A 432 -5.22 -33.48 -15.84
C GLY A 432 -5.44 -32.00 -16.15
N VAL A 433 -4.53 -31.11 -15.73
CA VAL A 433 -4.54 -29.69 -16.10
C VAL A 433 -4.15 -29.53 -17.56
N ILE A 434 -4.98 -28.81 -18.32
CA ILE A 434 -4.68 -28.37 -19.67
C ILE A 434 -4.75 -26.84 -19.70
N ASN A 435 -3.62 -26.18 -19.98
CA ASN A 435 -3.59 -24.72 -20.08
C ASN A 435 -4.20 -24.23 -21.41
N LYS A 436 -4.40 -22.90 -21.54
CA LYS A 436 -5.03 -22.27 -22.72
C LYS A 436 -4.29 -22.55 -24.02
N THR A 437 -3.00 -22.83 -23.94
CA THR A 437 -2.16 -23.14 -25.10
C THR A 437 -2.05 -24.64 -25.38
N GLY A 438 -2.69 -25.50 -24.59
CA GLY A 438 -2.77 -26.95 -24.79
C GLY A 438 -1.58 -27.74 -24.22
N PHE A 439 -0.82 -27.19 -23.28
CA PHE A 439 0.14 -27.96 -22.49
C PHE A 439 -0.59 -28.72 -21.38
N THR A 440 -0.10 -29.91 -21.04
CA THR A 440 -0.75 -30.80 -20.07
C THR A 440 0.21 -31.65 -19.26
N GLY A 441 -0.30 -32.36 -18.25
CA GLY A 441 0.48 -33.19 -17.35
C GLY A 441 1.07 -32.41 -16.17
N LEU A 442 1.74 -33.16 -15.29
CA LEU A 442 2.45 -32.62 -14.13
C LEU A 442 3.46 -31.53 -14.47
N PHE A 443 4.13 -31.66 -15.61
CA PHE A 443 5.18 -30.76 -16.10
C PHE A 443 4.74 -29.92 -17.30
N GLN A 444 3.43 -29.70 -17.47
CA GLN A 444 2.83 -28.85 -18.51
C GLN A 444 3.62 -28.87 -19.83
N THR A 445 3.54 -29.99 -20.56
CA THR A 445 4.25 -30.21 -21.84
C THR A 445 3.28 -30.46 -22.99
N LYS A 446 3.78 -30.51 -24.23
CA LYS A 446 3.01 -30.92 -25.42
C LYS A 446 3.61 -32.16 -26.04
N GLU A 447 2.78 -32.94 -26.74
CA GLU A 447 3.21 -34.17 -27.43
C GLU A 447 4.47 -33.92 -28.29
N LYS A 448 4.49 -32.84 -29.08
CA LYS A 448 5.65 -32.47 -29.90
C LYS A 448 6.94 -32.32 -29.07
N PHE A 449 6.88 -31.60 -27.94
CA PHE A 449 8.04 -31.35 -27.10
C PHE A 449 8.43 -32.56 -26.27
N CYS A 450 7.47 -33.38 -25.87
CA CYS A 450 7.69 -34.69 -25.28
C CYS A 450 8.54 -35.58 -26.22
N LYS A 451 8.12 -35.72 -27.48
CA LYS A 451 8.87 -36.52 -28.47
C LYS A 451 10.27 -35.99 -28.68
N THR A 452 10.44 -34.67 -28.82
CA THR A 452 11.79 -34.06 -28.93
C THR A 452 12.65 -34.26 -27.68
N SER A 453 12.06 -34.23 -26.49
CA SER A 453 12.78 -34.42 -25.23
C SER A 453 13.27 -35.86 -25.04
N LEU A 454 12.45 -36.83 -25.44
CA LEU A 454 12.68 -38.26 -25.23
C LEU A 454 13.38 -38.96 -26.40
N ASN A 455 13.41 -38.37 -27.59
CA ASN A 455 14.15 -38.92 -28.73
C ASN A 455 15.66 -38.72 -28.52
N ARG A 456 16.28 -39.61 -27.75
CA ARG A 456 17.72 -39.63 -27.47
C ARG A 456 18.30 -41.02 -27.65
N PRO A 457 19.52 -41.14 -28.22
CA PRO A 457 20.16 -42.45 -28.42
C PRO A 457 20.30 -43.30 -27.15
N GLN A 458 20.47 -42.65 -25.99
CA GLN A 458 20.66 -43.32 -24.71
C GLN A 458 19.36 -43.71 -24.00
N TYR A 459 18.19 -43.29 -24.49
CA TYR A 459 16.93 -43.59 -23.82
C TYR A 459 16.24 -44.81 -24.43
N ASP A 460 15.77 -45.71 -23.56
CA ASP A 460 14.98 -46.89 -23.94
C ASP A 460 13.51 -46.65 -23.58
N VAL A 461 12.85 -45.80 -24.36
CA VAL A 461 11.46 -45.36 -24.14
C VAL A 461 10.71 -45.43 -25.46
N ASP A 462 9.53 -46.06 -25.48
CA ASP A 462 8.58 -45.92 -26.59
C ASP A 462 7.88 -44.54 -26.50
N TYR A 463 8.60 -43.50 -26.88
CA TYR A 463 8.14 -42.13 -26.75
C TYR A 463 6.97 -41.80 -27.69
N GLU A 464 6.80 -42.53 -28.80
CA GLU A 464 5.68 -42.31 -29.73
C GLU A 464 4.35 -42.69 -29.10
N THR A 465 4.32 -43.77 -28.32
CA THR A 465 3.15 -44.19 -27.54
C THR A 465 3.03 -43.36 -26.27
N ALA A 466 4.11 -43.22 -25.49
CA ALA A 466 4.07 -42.53 -24.20
C ALA A 466 3.59 -41.07 -24.33
N CYS A 467 4.10 -40.31 -25.31
CA CYS A 467 3.77 -38.90 -25.48
C CYS A 467 2.31 -38.61 -25.86
N LYS A 468 1.51 -39.62 -26.20
CA LYS A 468 0.06 -39.48 -26.43
C LYS A 468 -0.74 -39.38 -25.13
N ASN A 469 -0.17 -39.80 -24.00
CA ASN A 469 -0.84 -39.84 -22.70
C ASN A 469 -0.09 -39.00 -21.66
N LEU A 470 0.08 -37.70 -21.94
CA LEU A 470 0.80 -36.77 -21.06
C LEU A 470 0.11 -36.50 -19.71
N THR A 471 -1.17 -36.87 -19.57
CA THR A 471 -1.90 -36.85 -18.30
C THR A 471 -1.57 -38.05 -17.42
N ASN A 472 -0.79 -39.03 -17.91
CA ASN A 472 -0.21 -40.05 -17.05
C ASN A 472 0.94 -39.43 -16.22
N PRO A 473 0.89 -39.50 -14.87
CA PRO A 473 1.91 -38.93 -13.99
C PRO A 473 3.33 -39.42 -14.27
N GLU A 474 3.50 -40.70 -14.62
CA GLU A 474 4.80 -41.30 -14.92
C GLU A 474 5.35 -40.79 -16.25
N VAL A 475 4.52 -40.77 -17.30
CA VAL A 475 4.91 -40.16 -18.59
C VAL A 475 5.31 -38.70 -18.40
N SER A 476 4.49 -37.93 -17.69
CA SER A 476 4.75 -36.51 -17.48
C SER A 476 6.06 -36.29 -16.72
N THR A 477 6.31 -37.09 -15.67
CA THR A 477 7.55 -37.03 -14.88
C THR A 477 8.77 -37.42 -15.69
N MET A 478 8.65 -38.46 -16.51
CA MET A 478 9.70 -38.90 -17.42
C MET A 478 10.14 -37.77 -18.37
N VAL A 479 9.18 -37.04 -18.95
CA VAL A 479 9.46 -35.89 -19.83
C VAL A 479 10.10 -34.75 -19.06
N GLY A 480 9.57 -34.42 -17.87
CA GLY A 480 10.10 -33.39 -16.99
C GLY A 480 11.56 -33.66 -16.60
N ALA A 481 11.86 -34.90 -16.20
CA ALA A 481 13.22 -35.34 -15.87
C ALA A 481 14.18 -35.18 -17.06
N SER A 482 13.78 -35.59 -18.27
CA SER A 482 14.61 -35.42 -19.47
C SER A 482 14.87 -33.94 -19.81
N MET A 483 13.86 -33.08 -19.64
CA MET A 483 14.02 -31.63 -19.84
C MET A 483 15.00 -31.03 -18.83
N LEU A 484 14.87 -31.37 -17.54
CA LEU A 484 15.77 -30.88 -16.50
C LEU A 484 17.21 -31.34 -16.71
N ARG A 485 17.41 -32.60 -17.09
CA ARG A 485 18.73 -33.13 -17.44
C ARG A 485 19.40 -32.27 -18.52
N SER A 486 18.62 -31.83 -19.51
CA SER A 486 19.11 -30.96 -20.59
C SER A 486 19.50 -29.57 -20.10
N SER A 487 18.75 -29.04 -19.12
CA SER A 487 19.06 -27.77 -18.48
C SER A 487 20.36 -27.88 -17.68
N ILE A 488 20.51 -28.91 -16.85
CA ILE A 488 21.70 -29.13 -16.02
C ILE A 488 22.97 -29.21 -16.85
N ILE A 489 22.95 -29.97 -17.94
CA ILE A 489 24.11 -30.09 -18.85
C ILE A 489 24.53 -28.71 -19.40
N LYS A 490 23.57 -27.84 -19.75
CA LYS A 490 23.88 -26.50 -20.24
C LYS A 490 24.41 -25.59 -19.13
N ILE A 491 23.78 -25.64 -17.96
CA ILE A 491 24.18 -24.87 -16.78
C ILE A 491 25.61 -25.23 -16.38
N GLN A 492 25.94 -26.52 -16.23
CA GLN A 492 27.28 -26.97 -15.89
C GLN A 492 28.32 -26.59 -16.95
N LYS A 493 27.92 -26.57 -18.23
CA LYS A 493 28.80 -26.19 -19.34
C LYS A 493 29.08 -24.68 -19.39
N GLN A 494 28.07 -23.84 -19.20
CA GLN A 494 28.16 -22.39 -19.40
C GLN A 494 28.45 -21.62 -18.10
N CYS A 495 28.05 -22.18 -16.96
CA CYS A 495 28.18 -21.60 -15.64
C CYS A 495 28.78 -22.62 -14.64
N PRO A 496 30.03 -23.06 -14.84
CA PRO A 496 30.63 -24.15 -14.05
C PRO A 496 30.78 -23.83 -12.55
N THR A 497 30.80 -22.55 -12.18
CA THR A 497 30.94 -22.08 -10.80
C THR A 497 29.62 -21.63 -10.18
N ILE A 498 28.49 -21.92 -10.82
CA ILE A 498 27.18 -21.49 -10.32
C ILE A 498 26.88 -22.17 -8.99
N ASP A 499 26.35 -21.40 -8.04
CA ASP A 499 25.87 -22.00 -6.80
C ASP A 499 24.64 -22.86 -7.07
N SER A 500 24.45 -23.87 -6.24
CA SER A 500 23.39 -24.85 -6.44
C SER A 500 21.97 -24.29 -6.34
N THR A 501 21.80 -23.15 -5.66
CA THR A 501 20.50 -22.48 -5.51
C THR A 501 20.16 -21.73 -6.80
N SER A 502 21.11 -20.97 -7.35
CA SER A 502 20.97 -20.34 -8.68
C SER A 502 20.84 -21.37 -9.79
N ALA A 503 21.49 -22.54 -9.67
CA ALA A 503 21.31 -23.62 -10.64
C ALA A 503 19.84 -24.08 -10.72
N ILE A 504 19.13 -24.21 -9.59
CA ILE A 504 17.70 -24.58 -9.55
C ILE A 504 16.85 -23.53 -10.29
N TYR A 505 17.15 -22.23 -10.11
CA TYR A 505 16.50 -21.16 -10.86
C TYR A 505 16.65 -21.38 -12.37
N PHE A 506 17.87 -21.60 -12.86
CA PHE A 506 18.10 -21.82 -14.29
C PHE A 506 17.57 -23.16 -14.82
N MET A 507 17.48 -24.20 -13.97
CA MET A 507 16.81 -25.46 -14.33
C MET A 507 15.36 -25.20 -14.72
N TYR A 508 14.64 -24.40 -13.91
CA TYR A 508 13.27 -24.01 -14.20
C TYR A 508 13.18 -23.09 -15.41
N ILE A 509 14.09 -22.13 -15.58
CA ILE A 509 14.13 -21.29 -16.80
C ILE A 509 14.24 -22.15 -18.06
N GLY A 510 15.06 -23.20 -18.07
CA GLY A 510 15.14 -24.13 -19.20
C GLY A 510 13.92 -25.02 -19.40
N HIS A 511 13.19 -25.31 -18.32
CA HIS A 511 11.90 -25.98 -18.40
C HIS A 511 10.83 -25.08 -19.05
N HIS A 512 10.68 -23.85 -18.53
CA HIS A 512 9.66 -22.89 -18.95
C HIS A 512 9.92 -22.28 -20.34
N ASN A 513 11.12 -21.73 -20.56
CA ASN A 513 11.45 -21.03 -21.81
C ASN A 513 11.96 -21.98 -22.91
N GLY A 514 12.22 -23.23 -22.55
CA GLY A 514 12.84 -24.21 -23.42
C GLY A 514 14.36 -24.09 -23.51
N GLN A 515 14.95 -25.13 -24.08
CA GLN A 515 16.39 -25.39 -23.99
C GLN A 515 17.26 -24.42 -24.79
N ARG A 516 16.74 -23.90 -25.92
CA ARG A 516 17.44 -22.90 -26.74
C ARG A 516 17.46 -21.52 -26.08
N ALA A 517 16.36 -21.16 -25.42
CA ALA A 517 16.28 -19.92 -24.67
C ALA A 517 17.24 -19.95 -23.48
N LEU A 518 17.26 -21.05 -22.72
CA LEU A 518 18.22 -21.22 -21.62
C LEU A 518 19.66 -21.09 -22.09
N GLU A 519 20.05 -21.77 -23.16
CA GLU A 519 21.40 -21.69 -23.72
C GLU A 519 21.80 -20.23 -24.03
N LYS A 520 20.89 -19.47 -24.64
CA LYS A 520 21.12 -18.07 -24.97
C LYS A 520 21.15 -17.16 -23.74
N ILE A 521 20.32 -17.43 -22.74
CA ILE A 521 20.33 -16.68 -21.48
C ILE A 521 21.67 -16.89 -20.76
N LEU A 522 22.14 -18.13 -20.66
CA LEU A 522 23.39 -18.50 -19.99
C LEU A 522 24.64 -18.00 -20.74
N GLU A 523 24.57 -17.78 -22.07
CA GLU A 523 25.62 -17.05 -22.81
C GLU A 523 25.76 -15.60 -22.34
N HIS A 524 24.71 -14.99 -21.81
CA HIS A 524 24.70 -13.59 -21.36
C HIS A 524 24.91 -13.47 -19.84
N THR A 525 24.33 -14.37 -19.05
CA THR A 525 24.37 -14.25 -17.59
C THR A 525 24.16 -15.59 -16.87
N CYS A 526 24.97 -15.80 -15.83
CA CYS A 526 24.77 -16.81 -14.78
C CYS A 526 24.19 -16.18 -13.49
N ASP A 527 23.93 -14.88 -13.51
CA ASP A 527 23.35 -14.10 -12.42
C ASP A 527 21.82 -14.10 -12.55
N VAL A 528 21.14 -14.57 -11.50
CA VAL A 528 19.69 -14.69 -11.41
C VAL A 528 19.01 -13.33 -11.60
N ASP A 529 19.58 -12.25 -11.08
CA ASP A 529 18.96 -10.91 -11.13
C ASP A 529 18.94 -10.34 -12.55
N LYS A 530 19.87 -10.78 -13.39
CA LYS A 530 19.97 -10.36 -14.81
C LYS A 530 19.27 -11.32 -15.76
N ALA A 531 18.86 -12.49 -15.30
CA ALA A 531 18.31 -13.54 -16.15
C ALA A 531 16.97 -13.14 -16.81
N LYS A 532 16.15 -12.32 -16.14
CA LYS A 532 14.90 -11.78 -16.72
C LYS A 532 15.17 -10.90 -17.94
N GLU A 533 16.13 -10.00 -17.84
CA GLU A 533 16.51 -9.10 -18.94
C GLU A 533 17.08 -9.90 -20.11
N ALA A 534 17.97 -10.86 -19.85
CA ALA A 534 18.49 -11.77 -20.86
C ALA A 534 17.37 -12.60 -21.53
N SER A 535 16.39 -13.07 -20.75
CA SER A 535 15.23 -13.78 -21.27
C SER A 535 14.35 -12.89 -22.13
N TYR A 536 14.13 -11.63 -21.73
CA TYR A 536 13.38 -10.65 -22.51
C TYR A 536 14.05 -10.42 -23.86
N ASN A 537 15.37 -10.19 -23.86
CA ASN A 537 16.16 -9.97 -25.08
C ASN A 537 16.13 -11.17 -26.03
N PHE A 538 16.14 -12.40 -25.50
CA PHE A 538 15.94 -13.60 -26.32
C PHE A 538 14.59 -13.58 -27.03
N TRP A 539 13.50 -13.34 -26.30
CA TRP A 539 12.15 -13.38 -26.86
C TRP A 539 11.84 -12.20 -27.80
N THR A 540 12.54 -11.07 -27.69
CA THR A 540 12.39 -9.95 -28.63
C THR A 540 13.14 -10.16 -29.96
N ILE A 541 14.36 -10.72 -29.91
CA ILE A 541 15.26 -10.81 -31.07
C ILE A 541 15.09 -12.14 -31.82
N TYR A 542 14.96 -13.25 -31.09
CA TYR A 542 15.35 -14.55 -31.60
C TYR A 542 14.27 -15.29 -32.41
N ASP A 543 13.02 -14.78 -32.45
CA ASP A 543 11.95 -15.33 -33.30
C ASP A 543 11.52 -14.39 -34.44
N GLY A 544 12.34 -13.40 -34.80
CA GLY A 544 12.09 -12.52 -35.95
C GLY A 544 10.76 -11.76 -35.91
N GLY A 545 10.31 -11.33 -34.72
CA GLY A 545 9.00 -10.70 -34.57
C GLY A 545 7.81 -11.67 -34.76
N LYS A 546 8.03 -13.00 -34.79
CA LYS A 546 6.95 -13.99 -34.91
C LYS A 546 6.21 -14.28 -33.61
N TYR A 547 6.51 -13.58 -32.51
CA TYR A 547 5.57 -13.33 -31.41
C TYR A 547 5.12 -11.85 -31.32
N ALA A 548 5.48 -11.03 -32.32
CA ALA A 548 5.07 -9.62 -32.38
C ALA A 548 3.81 -9.40 -33.23
N ASP A 549 3.64 -9.98 -34.43
CA ASP A 549 2.39 -9.76 -35.21
C ASP A 549 2.09 -10.89 -36.20
N SER A 550 1.10 -11.74 -35.89
CA SER A 550 0.25 -12.49 -36.82
C SER A 550 -0.70 -13.39 -36.02
N LYS A 551 -2.00 -13.26 -36.29
CA LYS A 551 -3.11 -13.84 -35.54
C LYS A 551 -3.06 -15.38 -35.42
N PRO A 552 -3.71 -15.97 -34.38
CA PRO A 552 -4.62 -15.28 -33.45
C PRO A 552 -4.11 -15.06 -32.01
N ILE A 553 -3.01 -15.67 -31.54
CA ILE A 553 -2.51 -15.42 -30.18
C ILE A 553 -0.98 -15.39 -30.15
N LYS A 554 -0.42 -14.31 -29.62
CA LYS A 554 1.00 -14.24 -29.31
C LYS A 554 1.19 -13.67 -27.91
N ARG A 555 1.87 -14.43 -27.04
CA ARG A 555 2.30 -13.97 -25.72
C ARG A 555 3.47 -12.99 -25.91
N ASN A 556 3.40 -11.82 -25.29
CA ASN A 556 4.43 -10.78 -25.38
C ASN A 556 5.74 -11.22 -24.67
N ALA A 557 6.91 -10.88 -25.21
CA ALA A 557 8.23 -11.19 -24.65
C ALA A 557 8.36 -10.79 -23.16
N THR A 558 7.80 -9.63 -22.77
CA THR A 558 7.75 -9.18 -21.37
C THR A 558 7.01 -10.16 -20.48
N VAL A 559 5.95 -10.78 -21.01
CA VAL A 559 5.09 -11.70 -20.28
C VAL A 559 5.81 -13.02 -20.04
N ILE A 560 6.38 -13.60 -21.11
CA ILE A 560 7.10 -14.88 -21.02
C ILE A 560 8.31 -14.75 -20.09
N SER A 561 9.08 -13.67 -20.20
CA SER A 561 10.25 -13.45 -19.33
C SER A 561 9.86 -13.19 -17.88
N THR A 562 8.78 -12.45 -17.63
CA THR A 562 8.30 -12.15 -16.26
C THR A 562 7.71 -13.39 -15.58
N GLU A 563 6.91 -14.19 -16.27
CA GLU A 563 6.35 -15.43 -15.70
C GLU A 563 7.43 -16.46 -15.40
N GLY A 564 8.40 -16.62 -16.31
CA GLY A 564 9.54 -17.51 -16.12
C GLY A 564 10.39 -17.11 -14.92
N ASP A 565 10.78 -15.83 -14.83
CA ASP A 565 11.58 -15.30 -13.70
C ASP A 565 10.84 -15.44 -12.36
N ASN A 566 9.57 -15.01 -12.31
CA ASN A 566 8.77 -15.07 -11.09
C ASN A 566 8.61 -16.51 -10.58
N THR A 567 8.37 -17.46 -11.48
CA THR A 567 8.14 -18.85 -11.09
C THR A 567 9.46 -19.55 -10.77
N ALA A 568 10.55 -19.26 -11.48
CA ALA A 568 11.88 -19.75 -11.14
C ALA A 568 12.32 -19.30 -9.74
N LYS A 569 12.06 -18.04 -9.37
CA LYS A 569 12.32 -17.52 -8.00
C LYS A 569 11.49 -18.23 -6.94
N LYS A 570 10.21 -18.53 -7.24
CA LYS A 570 9.34 -19.31 -6.34
C LYS A 570 9.81 -20.76 -6.18
N VAL A 571 10.21 -21.43 -7.26
CA VAL A 571 10.82 -22.77 -7.25
C VAL A 571 12.09 -22.78 -6.39
N MET A 572 12.97 -21.80 -6.62
CA MET A 572 14.21 -21.62 -5.85
C MET A 572 13.93 -21.39 -4.36
N ALA A 573 13.00 -20.50 -4.01
CA ALA A 573 12.63 -20.23 -2.63
C ALA A 573 12.03 -21.46 -1.92
N LEU A 574 11.12 -22.19 -2.60
CA LEU A 574 10.53 -23.41 -2.04
C LEU A 574 11.56 -24.51 -1.83
N ALA A 575 12.55 -24.64 -2.73
CA ALA A 575 13.63 -25.60 -2.57
C ALA A 575 14.49 -25.31 -1.33
N ILE A 576 14.71 -24.02 -1.01
CA ILE A 576 15.41 -23.61 0.21
C ILE A 576 14.56 -23.96 1.45
N SER A 577 13.27 -23.64 1.43
CA SER A 577 12.42 -23.78 2.63
C SER A 577 12.16 -25.24 3.03
N VAL A 578 12.12 -26.16 2.07
CA VAL A 578 11.92 -27.60 2.35
C VAL A 578 13.23 -28.37 2.57
N GLY A 579 14.38 -27.68 2.52
CA GLY A 579 15.69 -28.27 2.82
C GLY A 579 16.16 -29.28 1.77
N VAL A 580 15.84 -29.06 0.50
CA VAL A 580 16.28 -29.89 -0.64
C VAL A 580 17.80 -30.11 -0.59
N ASP A 581 18.28 -31.33 -0.84
CA ASP A 581 19.69 -31.52 -1.13
C ASP A 581 20.02 -30.90 -2.50
N ARG A 582 20.75 -29.80 -2.45
CA ARG A 582 21.06 -28.99 -3.64
C ARG A 582 22.29 -29.52 -4.40
N ASN A 583 22.89 -30.63 -3.96
CA ASN A 583 24.00 -31.24 -4.69
C ASN A 583 23.54 -31.78 -6.04
N ILE A 584 24.19 -31.32 -7.10
CA ILE A 584 24.01 -31.88 -8.45
C ILE A 584 25.04 -32.98 -8.61
N SER A 585 24.58 -34.23 -8.65
CA SER A 585 25.40 -35.42 -8.87
C SER A 585 25.40 -35.82 -10.34
N GLU A 586 26.36 -36.65 -10.73
CA GLU A 586 26.30 -37.31 -12.04
C GLU A 586 25.08 -38.26 -12.09
N GLU A 587 24.49 -38.37 -13.28
CA GLU A 587 23.37 -39.29 -13.50
C GLU A 587 23.74 -40.73 -13.16
N ASN A 588 22.90 -41.38 -12.36
CA ASN A 588 23.05 -42.79 -12.08
C ASN A 588 22.34 -43.62 -13.16
N LYS A 589 23.10 -43.95 -14.22
CA LYS A 589 22.60 -44.69 -15.39
C LYS A 589 22.02 -46.07 -15.06
N THR A 590 22.43 -46.69 -13.95
CA THR A 590 21.99 -48.05 -13.58
C THR A 590 20.57 -48.10 -13.01
N VAL A 591 20.10 -47.01 -12.41
CA VAL A 591 18.77 -46.91 -11.79
C VAL A 591 17.85 -45.93 -12.50
N CYS A 592 18.31 -45.33 -13.61
CA CYS A 592 17.54 -44.36 -14.38
C CYS A 592 16.52 -45.03 -15.30
N PRO A 593 15.20 -44.85 -15.09
CA PRO A 593 14.18 -45.49 -15.94
C PRO A 593 14.13 -44.94 -17.37
N LEU A 594 14.74 -43.79 -17.66
CA LEU A 594 14.89 -43.31 -19.03
C LEU A 594 15.86 -44.18 -19.84
N ILE A 595 16.83 -44.84 -19.19
CA ILE A 595 17.88 -45.65 -19.84
C ILE A 595 17.53 -47.15 -19.78
N ASN A 596 16.82 -47.58 -18.73
CA ASN A 596 16.43 -48.97 -18.53
C ASN A 596 14.90 -49.11 -18.52
N LYS A 597 14.33 -49.63 -19.62
CA LYS A 597 12.88 -49.81 -19.79
C LYS A 597 12.24 -50.74 -18.77
N SER A 598 12.98 -51.72 -18.23
CA SER A 598 12.46 -52.64 -17.21
C SER A 598 12.08 -51.95 -15.90
N LEU A 599 12.60 -50.74 -15.67
CA LEU A 599 12.26 -49.94 -14.51
C LEU A 599 10.98 -49.12 -14.70
N GLN A 600 10.43 -49.01 -15.92
CA GLN A 600 9.20 -48.25 -16.19
C GLN A 600 7.96 -49.05 -15.75
N SER A 601 6.96 -48.40 -15.15
CA SER A 601 5.67 -49.03 -14.77
C SER A 601 4.57 -48.83 -15.81
N ILE A 602 4.92 -48.19 -16.92
CA ILE A 602 4.03 -47.93 -18.06
C ILE A 602 4.03 -49.18 -18.95
N LYS A 603 2.89 -49.86 -19.04
CA LYS A 603 2.70 -51.00 -19.95
C LYS A 603 2.22 -50.57 -21.33
#